data_AF-A0A563UCW5-F1
#
_entry.id   AF-A0A563UCW5-F1
#
_cell.length_a   1.000
_cell.length_b   1.000
_cell.length_c   1.000
_cell.angle_alpha   90.00
_cell.angle_beta   90.00
_cell.angle_gamma   90.00
#
_symmetry.space_group_name_H-M   'P 1'
#
loop_
_entity.id
_entity.type
_entity.pdbx_description
1 polymer ?
#
loop_
_entity_poly.entity_id
_entity_poly.type
_entity_poly.pdbx_seq_one_letter_code
_entity_poly.pdbx_strand_id
1 'polypeptide(L)'
;MKSKQAKQLIKAARKTAKENIQASLIANLTETIGKAGHGSKKLDKKIIKGAKLLAKKLAKDLVIDGGAVAVEQDKAEAAKTEQKAAVVVKPKKAVAKKDGTELPSVESPS
;
A
#
# COMPACT_ATOMS: atom_id res chain seq x y z
N MET A 1 8.57 16.20 21.38
CA MET A 1 7.24 15.55 21.25
C MET A 1 7.01 15.13 19.80
N LYS A 2 6.45 13.95 19.52
CA LYS A 2 6.17 13.49 18.15
C LYS A 2 5.07 14.35 17.50
N SER A 3 5.23 14.73 16.22
CA SER A 3 4.29 15.57 15.48
C SER A 3 2.89 14.93 15.43
N LYS A 4 1.83 15.75 15.26
CA LYS A 4 0.45 15.24 15.15
C LYS A 4 0.31 14.23 14.01
N GLN A 5 1.03 14.44 12.91
CA GLN A 5 1.05 13.55 11.75
C GLN A 5 1.78 12.22 12.05
N ALA A 6 2.96 12.26 12.67
CA ALA A 6 3.68 11.03 13.07
C ALA A 6 2.82 10.15 14.00
N LYS A 7 2.06 10.76 14.93
CA LYS A 7 1.11 10.03 15.78
C LYS A 7 -0.02 9.38 14.96
N GLN A 8 -0.53 10.05 13.93
CA GLN A 8 -1.56 9.51 13.04
C GLN A 8 -1.04 8.34 12.21
N LEU A 9 0.18 8.45 11.66
CA LEU A 9 0.82 7.37 10.90
C LEU A 9 1.08 6.14 11.77
N ILE A 10 1.61 6.32 12.98
CA ILE A 10 1.80 5.21 13.92
C ILE A 10 0.46 4.54 14.25
N LYS A 11 -0.61 5.31 14.44
CA LYS A 11 -1.95 4.77 14.69
C LYS A 11 -2.49 4.00 13.50
N ALA A 12 -2.29 4.52 12.28
CA ALA A 12 -2.69 3.85 11.04
C ALA A 12 -1.92 2.53 10.87
N ALA A 13 -0.59 2.55 11.02
CA ALA A 13 0.25 1.37 10.93
C ALA A 13 -0.15 0.29 11.95
N ARG A 14 -0.42 0.66 13.21
CA ARG A 14 -0.92 -0.29 14.23
C ARG A 14 -2.28 -0.87 13.85
N LYS A 15 -3.17 -0.07 13.24
CA LYS A 15 -4.49 -0.55 12.78
C LYS A 15 -4.31 -1.56 11.64
N THR A 16 -3.51 -1.23 10.64
CA THR A 16 -3.22 -2.13 9.51
C THR A 16 -2.55 -3.41 9.97
N ALA A 17 -1.55 -3.32 10.85
CA ALA A 17 -0.89 -4.50 11.42
C ALA A 17 -1.88 -5.40 12.15
N LYS A 18 -2.78 -4.83 12.96
CA LYS A 18 -3.85 -5.58 13.63
C LYS A 18 -4.74 -6.34 12.64
N GLU A 19 -5.18 -5.67 11.58
CA GLU A 19 -6.08 -6.26 10.58
C GLU A 19 -5.38 -7.38 9.80
N ASN A 20 -4.13 -7.16 9.37
CA ASN A 20 -3.32 -8.18 8.71
C ASN A 20 -3.06 -9.40 9.60
N ILE A 21 -2.61 -9.19 10.85
CA ILE A 21 -2.37 -10.29 11.80
C ILE A 21 -3.66 -11.10 11.99
N GLN A 22 -4.80 -10.42 12.16
CA GLN A 22 -6.09 -11.11 12.32
C GLN A 22 -6.43 -11.95 11.08
N ALA A 23 -6.32 -11.37 9.88
CA ALA A 23 -6.64 -12.05 8.63
C ALA A 23 -5.73 -13.25 8.39
N SER A 24 -4.41 -13.09 8.56
CA SER A 24 -3.42 -14.17 8.40
C SER A 24 -3.64 -15.31 9.39
N LEU A 25 -3.95 -15.01 10.66
CA LEU A 25 -4.25 -16.04 11.65
C LEU A 25 -5.51 -16.83 11.29
N ILE A 26 -6.57 -16.15 10.84
CA ILE A 26 -7.79 -16.83 10.42
C ILE A 26 -7.50 -17.72 9.20
N ALA A 27 -6.82 -17.18 8.19
CA ALA A 27 -6.50 -17.93 6.97
C ALA A 27 -5.66 -19.19 7.29
N ASN A 28 -4.53 -19.04 7.98
CA ASN A 28 -3.63 -20.15 8.27
C ASN A 28 -4.27 -21.23 9.14
N LEU A 29 -5.02 -20.85 10.17
CA LEU A 29 -5.68 -21.81 11.07
C LEU A 29 -6.83 -22.53 10.37
N THR A 30 -7.63 -21.80 9.57
CA THR A 30 -8.74 -22.40 8.83
C THR A 30 -8.23 -23.34 7.74
N GLU A 31 -7.16 -22.95 7.03
CA GLU A 31 -6.49 -23.81 6.04
C GLU A 31 -5.93 -25.09 6.68
N THR A 32 -5.23 -24.96 7.82
CA THR A 32 -4.68 -26.11 8.54
C THR A 32 -5.77 -27.08 8.99
N ILE A 33 -6.88 -26.56 9.51
CA ILE A 33 -8.02 -27.37 9.95
C ILE A 33 -8.76 -27.99 8.75
N GLY A 34 -8.86 -27.27 7.64
CA GLY A 34 -9.39 -27.79 6.37
C GLY A 34 -8.57 -28.96 5.85
N LYS A 35 -7.24 -28.82 5.83
CA LYS A 35 -6.30 -29.92 5.48
C LYS A 35 -6.39 -31.10 6.44
N ALA A 36 -6.64 -30.84 7.72
CA ALA A 36 -6.83 -31.89 8.72
C ALA A 36 -8.22 -32.56 8.67
N GLY A 37 -9.15 -32.07 7.84
CA GLY A 37 -10.51 -32.62 7.73
C GLY A 37 -11.42 -32.33 8.93
N HIS A 38 -11.02 -31.43 9.85
CA HIS A 38 -11.74 -31.16 11.11
C HIS A 38 -12.54 -29.84 11.08
N GLY A 39 -12.99 -29.41 9.91
CA GLY A 39 -13.77 -28.17 9.75
C GLY A 39 -15.12 -28.23 10.47
N SER A 40 -15.37 -27.28 11.39
CA SER A 40 -16.71 -27.11 11.97
C SER A 40 -17.01 -25.64 12.28
N LYS A 41 -18.28 -25.24 12.12
CA LYS A 41 -18.74 -23.88 12.42
C LYS A 41 -18.40 -23.41 13.85
N LYS A 42 -18.30 -24.34 14.81
CA LYS A 42 -17.89 -24.04 16.19
C LYS A 42 -16.40 -23.71 16.27
N LEU A 43 -15.55 -24.46 15.58
CA LEU A 43 -14.12 -24.18 15.50
C LEU A 43 -13.84 -22.86 14.77
N ASP A 44 -14.52 -22.60 13.64
CA ASP A 44 -14.36 -21.36 12.89
C ASP A 44 -14.65 -20.13 13.76
N LYS A 45 -15.75 -20.17 14.53
CA LYS A 45 -16.09 -19.11 15.48
C LYS A 45 -15.02 -18.93 16.57
N LYS A 46 -14.42 -20.03 17.06
CA LYS A 46 -13.33 -19.96 18.05
C LYS A 46 -12.06 -19.36 17.45
N ILE A 47 -11.69 -19.74 16.23
CA ILE A 47 -10.56 -19.19 15.48
C ILE A 47 -10.74 -17.69 15.29
N ILE A 48 -11.90 -17.25 14.79
CA ILE A 48 -12.17 -15.83 14.55
C ILE A 48 -12.07 -15.01 15.84
N LYS A 49 -12.67 -15.50 16.94
CA LYS A 49 -12.59 -14.83 18.24
C LYS A 49 -11.17 -14.80 18.80
N GLY A 50 -10.45 -15.92 18.72
CA GLY A 50 -9.07 -16.04 19.18
C GLY A 50 -8.13 -15.13 18.41
N ALA A 51 -8.19 -15.17 17.07
CA ALA A 51 -7.40 -14.32 16.18
C ALA A 51 -7.66 -12.83 16.46
N LYS A 52 -8.91 -12.43 16.67
CA LYS A 52 -9.26 -11.04 17.02
C LYS A 52 -8.67 -10.60 18.36
N LEU A 53 -8.67 -11.48 19.37
CA LEU A 53 -8.09 -11.18 20.68
C LEU A 53 -6.56 -11.10 20.62
N LEU A 54 -5.93 -12.05 19.92
CA LEU A 54 -4.47 -12.10 19.78
C LEU A 54 -3.96 -10.89 18.99
N ALA A 55 -4.58 -10.58 17.85
CA ALA A 55 -4.24 -9.41 17.05
C ALA A 55 -4.38 -8.10 17.84
N LYS A 56 -5.38 -7.99 18.71
CA LYS A 56 -5.52 -6.83 19.62
C LYS A 56 -4.39 -6.71 20.64
N LYS A 57 -3.88 -7.82 21.17
CA LYS A 57 -2.75 -7.81 22.11
C LYS A 57 -1.47 -7.41 21.39
N LEU A 58 -1.16 -8.10 20.29
CA LEU A 58 0.03 -7.83 19.48
C LEU A 58 0.07 -6.40 18.94
N ALA A 59 -1.05 -5.85 18.49
CA ALA A 59 -1.11 -4.47 17.99
C ALA A 59 -0.91 -3.39 19.07
N LYS A 60 -1.16 -3.72 20.35
CA LYS A 60 -0.87 -2.80 21.47
C LYS A 60 0.61 -2.81 21.82
N ASP A 61 1.21 -3.99 21.79
CA ASP A 61 2.60 -4.21 22.17
C ASP A 61 3.59 -3.90 21.03
N LEU A 62 3.08 -3.69 19.80
CA LEU A 62 3.86 -3.22 18.66
C LEU A 62 4.49 -1.84 18.93
N VAL A 63 5.79 -1.86 19.22
CA VAL A 63 6.65 -0.69 19.30
C VAL A 63 6.96 -0.26 17.87
N ILE A 64 6.41 0.88 17.45
CA ILE A 64 6.76 1.52 16.19
C ILE A 64 7.70 2.67 16.54
N ASP A 65 8.92 2.62 16.02
CA ASP A 65 9.87 3.69 16.22
C ASP A 65 9.34 4.97 15.55
N GLY A 66 9.11 5.99 16.39
CA GLY A 66 8.61 7.28 15.91
C GLY A 66 9.71 8.18 15.37
N GLY A 67 10.98 7.86 15.62
CA GLY A 67 12.13 8.58 15.06
C GLY A 67 12.24 8.36 13.55
N ALA A 68 12.17 7.10 13.11
CA ALA A 68 12.18 6.74 11.69
C ALA A 68 11.01 7.39 10.91
N VAL A 69 9.80 7.39 11.49
CA VAL A 69 8.61 7.99 10.84
C VAL A 69 8.74 9.51 10.67
N ALA A 70 9.43 10.21 11.58
CA ALA A 70 9.64 11.64 11.45
C ALA A 70 10.71 11.99 10.40
N VAL A 71 11.80 11.23 10.34
CA VAL A 71 12.92 11.48 9.43
C VAL A 71 12.54 11.22 7.96
N GLU A 72 11.73 10.20 7.68
CA GLU A 72 11.21 9.98 6.31
C GLU A 72 10.20 11.05 5.88
N GLN A 73 9.46 11.66 6.81
CA GLN A 73 8.52 12.74 6.50
C GLN A 73 9.23 14.03 6.08
N ASP A 74 10.28 14.44 6.79
CA ASP A 74 11.07 15.62 6.41
C ASP A 74 11.67 15.46 4.99
N LYS A 75 12.10 14.24 4.63
CA LYS A 75 12.56 13.94 3.26
C LYS A 75 11.44 13.99 2.22
N ALA A 76 10.23 13.50 2.55
CA ALA A 76 9.10 13.48 1.62
C ALA A 76 8.46 14.87 1.42
N GLU A 77 8.50 15.74 2.43
CA GLU A 77 7.99 17.11 2.35
C GLU A 77 8.94 18.03 1.58
N ALA A 78 10.25 17.85 1.74
CA ALA A 78 11.27 18.52 0.92
C ALA A 78 11.12 18.19 -0.58
N ALA A 79 10.87 16.92 -0.92
CA ALA A 79 10.69 16.48 -2.31
C ALA A 79 9.40 17.02 -2.98
N LYS A 80 8.39 17.42 -2.19
CA LYS A 80 7.13 17.96 -2.73
C LYS A 80 7.20 19.46 -3.07
N THR A 81 8.19 20.16 -2.53
CA THR A 81 8.33 21.62 -2.72
C THR A 81 9.10 21.95 -4.00
N GLU A 82 10.00 21.07 -4.46
CA GLU A 82 10.75 21.25 -5.72
C GLU A 82 9.91 20.99 -6.99
N GLN A 83 8.88 20.14 -6.94
CA GLN A 83 8.08 19.82 -8.13
C GLN A 83 7.04 20.89 -8.50
N LYS A 84 6.76 21.88 -7.63
CA LYS A 84 5.84 22.99 -7.96
C LYS A 84 6.51 24.21 -8.59
N ALA A 85 7.85 24.30 -8.57
CA ALA A 85 8.57 25.43 -9.16
C ALA A 85 8.92 25.24 -10.66
N ALA A 86 8.83 24.01 -11.20
CA ALA A 86 9.27 23.70 -12.56
C ALA A 86 8.19 23.80 -13.65
N VAL A 87 6.91 24.07 -13.32
CA VAL A 87 5.80 24.11 -14.30
C VAL A 87 5.32 25.54 -14.55
N VAL A 88 6.22 26.46 -14.88
CA VAL A 88 5.86 27.73 -15.54
C VAL A 88 6.89 28.07 -16.61
N VAL A 89 7.00 27.27 -17.66
CA VAL A 89 7.52 27.75 -18.95
C VAL A 89 6.58 27.27 -20.05
N LYS A 90 5.78 28.23 -20.54
CA LYS A 90 4.88 28.09 -21.69
C LYS A 90 5.68 27.75 -22.96
N PRO A 91 5.20 26.84 -23.83
CA PRO A 91 5.45 26.96 -25.25
C PRO A 91 4.19 27.51 -25.95
N LYS A 92 4.42 28.56 -26.73
CA LYS A 92 3.44 29.18 -27.63
C LYS A 92 3.03 28.22 -28.76
N LYS A 93 1.76 28.37 -29.13
CA LYS A 93 1.01 27.78 -30.24
C LYS A 93 1.54 28.24 -31.62
N ALA A 94 1.67 27.30 -32.57
CA ALA A 94 1.66 27.48 -34.04
C ALA A 94 1.34 26.11 -34.67
N VAL A 95 0.11 25.78 -35.07
CA VAL A 95 -0.58 25.98 -36.37
C VAL A 95 0.15 25.41 -37.61
N ALA A 96 -0.26 24.18 -37.97
CA ALA A 96 -0.59 23.60 -39.30
C ALA A 96 0.17 23.96 -40.60
N LYS A 97 0.58 22.92 -41.36
CA LYS A 97 0.08 22.66 -42.73
C LYS A 97 0.43 21.26 -43.27
N LYS A 98 -0.47 20.78 -44.14
CA LYS A 98 -0.53 19.49 -44.86
C LYS A 98 0.53 19.35 -45.95
N ASP A 99 0.89 18.11 -46.27
CA ASP A 99 0.81 17.42 -47.58
C ASP A 99 1.53 16.06 -47.38
N GLY A 100 0.95 14.89 -47.69
CA GLY A 100 0.62 14.43 -49.03
C GLY A 100 1.78 13.58 -49.57
N THR A 101 1.48 12.37 -50.05
CA THR A 101 2.29 11.51 -50.95
C THR A 101 2.78 10.16 -50.38
N GLU A 102 1.97 9.15 -50.69
CA GLU A 102 2.29 7.84 -51.29
C GLU A 102 3.23 6.81 -50.60
N LEU A 103 2.60 5.70 -50.20
CA LEU A 103 3.08 4.30 -50.29
C LEU A 103 3.62 4.00 -51.71
N PRO A 104 4.60 3.08 -51.92
CA PRO A 104 4.34 1.66 -51.68
C PRO A 104 5.51 0.77 -51.21
N SER A 105 5.10 -0.36 -50.63
CA SER A 105 5.61 -1.73 -50.73
C SER A 105 7.10 -1.97 -50.98
N VAL A 106 7.73 -2.78 -50.11
CA VAL A 106 8.32 -4.04 -50.58
C VAL A 106 8.18 -5.14 -49.51
N GLU A 107 7.70 -6.26 -50.02
CA GLU A 107 7.53 -7.60 -49.50
C GLU A 107 8.88 -8.31 -49.30
N SER A 108 9.00 -9.19 -48.30
CA SER A 108 9.46 -10.58 -48.46
C SER A 108 9.81 -11.24 -47.11
N PRO A 109 9.17 -12.37 -46.77
CA PRO A 109 9.63 -13.30 -45.76
C PRO A 109 10.60 -14.35 -46.34
N SER A 110 11.45 -14.93 -45.49
CA SER A 110 12.11 -16.23 -45.69
C SER A 110 11.77 -17.14 -44.53
#